data_AF-A0A3D8SBR4-F1
#
_entry.id   AF-A0A3D8SBR4-F1
#
_cell.length_a   1.000
_cell.length_b   1.000
_cell.length_c   1.000
_cell.angle_alpha   90.00
_cell.angle_beta   90.00
_cell.angle_gamma   90.00
#
_symmetry.space_group_name_H-M   'P 1'
#
loop_
_entity.id
_entity.type
_entity.pdbx_description
1 polymer ?
#
loop_
_entity_poly.entity_id
_entity_poly.type
_entity_poly.pdbx_seq_one_letter_code
_entity_poly.pdbx_strand_id
1 'polypeptide(L)'
;MLSTKPNIELLQAEIDEDDQSFFRLRVGKTIKYLTIEPGLYSTEDMCFGPSLLSILPAFPPGDWNDGLIARNPETGQPFFARAMNTKLPSVMNTWHNVSIDYADIEVGEKLRTGVYEVTVASPLFETVVVAKFARFSWEIAYLDNETRAYQWIDGHDIAPRFLGHLTEDNGDDKRVIGFLMERVTGARHAGARPGDAAACQTALGRLHRLGIRHGDVNRFNFLVQGGRAVLIDFDTARKCDHADELRRESEMLEAALLDASGRGGGGILCRAGTGGAE
;
A
#
# COMPACT_ATOMS: atom_id res chain seq x y z
N MET A 1 16.93 35.25 -13.53
CA MET A 1 16.98 33.77 -13.52
C MET A 1 15.54 33.28 -13.51
N LEU A 2 15.12 32.56 -14.56
CA LEU A 2 13.79 31.95 -14.59
C LEU A 2 13.75 30.88 -13.51
N SER A 3 13.05 31.14 -12.41
CA SER A 3 12.73 30.12 -11.41
C SER A 3 11.84 29.10 -12.10
N THR A 4 12.43 28.01 -12.58
CA THR A 4 11.68 26.84 -13.04
C THR A 4 10.93 26.32 -11.83
N LYS A 5 9.60 26.48 -11.82
CA LYS A 5 8.75 25.85 -10.81
C LYS A 5 9.16 24.38 -10.72
N PRO A 6 9.41 23.83 -9.51
CA PRO A 6 9.74 22.43 -9.39
C PRO A 6 8.60 21.61 -10.00
N ASN A 7 8.95 20.57 -10.76
CA ASN A 7 7.95 19.64 -11.27
C ASN A 7 7.28 18.97 -10.06
N ILE A 8 5.96 19.09 -9.96
CA ILE A 8 5.17 18.52 -8.88
C ILE A 8 4.24 17.48 -9.48
N GLU A 9 4.24 16.30 -8.87
CA GLU A 9 3.42 15.18 -9.28
C GLU A 9 2.66 14.64 -8.06
N LEU A 10 1.36 14.43 -8.22
CA LEU A 10 0.55 13.74 -7.21
C LEU A 10 0.76 12.23 -7.35
N LEU A 11 1.27 11.58 -6.30
CA LEU A 11 1.52 10.14 -6.29
C LEU A 11 0.35 9.36 -5.67
N GLN A 12 -0.07 9.76 -4.46
CA GLN A 12 -1.19 9.14 -3.75
C GLN A 12 -2.03 10.19 -3.04
N ALA A 13 -3.32 9.91 -2.92
CA ALA A 13 -4.28 10.73 -2.20
C ALA A 13 -5.21 9.84 -1.36
N GLU A 14 -5.63 10.36 -0.22
CA GLU A 14 -6.73 9.89 0.61
C GLU A 14 -7.57 11.10 0.96
N ILE A 15 -8.75 11.18 0.38
CA ILE A 15 -9.59 12.38 0.40
C ILE A 15 -10.82 12.08 1.23
N ASP A 16 -11.14 12.99 2.13
CA ASP A 16 -12.32 12.94 2.98
C ASP A 16 -13.08 14.28 2.86
N GLU A 17 -14.41 14.19 2.82
CA GLU A 17 -15.30 15.37 2.73
C GLU A 17 -15.45 16.08 4.07
N ASP A 18 -15.44 15.30 5.16
CA ASP A 18 -15.78 15.73 6.51
C ASP A 18 -14.55 15.78 7.43
N ASP A 19 -13.44 15.16 7.04
CA ASP A 19 -12.18 15.13 7.78
C ASP A 19 -10.97 15.61 6.93
N GLN A 20 -9.78 15.49 7.48
CA GLN A 20 -8.52 15.82 6.83
C GLN A 20 -8.29 14.96 5.57
N SER A 21 -7.83 15.62 4.52
CA SER A 21 -7.36 14.94 3.31
C SER A 21 -5.83 14.87 3.30
N PHE A 22 -5.28 13.74 2.83
CA PHE A 22 -3.86 13.42 2.86
C PHE A 22 -3.32 13.14 1.46
N PHE A 23 -2.14 13.65 1.16
CA PHE A 23 -1.51 13.53 -0.14
C PHE A 23 -0.03 13.19 -0.01
N ARG A 24 0.46 12.35 -0.91
CA ARG A 24 1.88 12.08 -1.13
C ARG A 24 2.25 12.63 -2.51
N LEU A 25 3.17 13.58 -2.53
CA LEU A 25 3.58 14.33 -3.71
C LEU A 25 5.08 14.09 -3.98
N ARG A 26 5.46 14.07 -5.26
CA ARG A 26 6.86 14.22 -5.67
C ARG A 26 7.09 15.66 -6.07
N VAL A 27 8.00 16.35 -5.38
CA VAL A 27 8.41 17.72 -5.69
C VAL A 27 9.90 17.69 -6.06
N GLY A 28 10.19 17.83 -7.35
CA GLY A 28 11.52 17.57 -7.88
C GLY A 28 11.93 16.11 -7.65
N LYS A 29 12.95 15.89 -6.80
CA LYS A 29 13.42 14.55 -6.40
C LYS A 29 12.91 14.10 -5.03
N THR A 30 12.25 14.98 -4.29
CA THR A 30 11.86 14.72 -2.90
C THR A 30 10.40 14.32 -2.78
N ILE A 31 10.11 13.41 -1.85
CA ILE A 31 8.74 13.08 -1.47
C ILE A 31 8.26 14.05 -0.39
N LYS A 32 7.05 14.57 -0.57
CA LYS A 32 6.37 15.46 0.39
C LYS A 32 5.03 14.85 0.79
N TYR A 33 4.72 14.92 2.06
CA TYR A 33 3.44 14.56 2.65
C TYR A 33 2.68 15.83 2.97
N LEU A 34 1.43 15.89 2.54
CA LEU A 34 0.59 17.07 2.69
C LEU A 34 -0.73 16.67 3.34
N THR A 35 -1.12 17.42 4.35
CA THR A 35 -2.44 17.35 4.97
C THR A 35 -3.20 18.63 4.65
N ILE A 36 -4.47 18.51 4.29
CA ILE A 36 -5.38 19.62 4.03
C ILE A 36 -6.54 19.52 5.03
N GLU A 37 -6.80 20.60 5.77
CA GLU A 37 -7.97 20.67 6.66
C GLU A 37 -9.30 20.61 5.90
N PRO A 38 -10.36 20.06 6.53
CA PRO A 38 -11.67 19.94 5.91
C PRO A 38 -12.26 21.30 5.52
N GLY A 39 -13.10 21.29 4.47
CA GLY A 39 -13.85 22.47 4.02
C GLY A 39 -13.01 23.56 3.34
N LEU A 40 -11.77 23.26 2.93
CA LEU A 40 -10.93 24.18 2.16
C LEU A 40 -11.18 24.12 0.65
N TYR A 41 -11.33 22.90 0.12
CA TYR A 41 -11.50 22.62 -1.31
C TYR A 41 -12.58 21.54 -1.49
N SER A 42 -13.15 21.47 -2.69
CA SER A 42 -14.05 20.36 -3.03
C SER A 42 -13.27 19.06 -3.24
N THR A 43 -13.92 17.92 -3.02
CA THR A 43 -13.32 16.61 -3.29
C THR A 43 -13.07 16.37 -4.78
N GLU A 44 -13.88 16.98 -5.64
CA GLU A 44 -13.68 16.99 -7.09
C GLU A 44 -12.36 17.67 -7.46
N ASP A 45 -12.05 18.83 -6.87
CA ASP A 45 -10.80 19.54 -7.13
C ASP A 45 -9.59 18.78 -6.57
N MET A 46 -9.76 18.11 -5.44
CA MET A 46 -8.68 17.38 -4.77
C MET A 46 -8.37 16.02 -5.41
N CYS A 47 -9.33 15.37 -6.07
CA CYS A 47 -9.13 14.02 -6.62
C CYS A 47 -8.36 13.99 -7.94
N PHE A 48 -8.21 15.12 -8.63
CA PHE A 48 -7.45 15.23 -9.87
C PHE A 48 -6.16 16.03 -9.67
N GLY A 49 -5.01 15.39 -9.89
CA GLY A 49 -3.68 15.97 -9.66
C GLY A 49 -3.50 17.38 -10.25
N PRO A 50 -3.75 17.61 -11.56
CA PRO A 50 -3.63 18.95 -12.14
C PRO A 50 -4.55 20.00 -11.50
N SER A 51 -5.78 19.64 -11.12
CA SER A 51 -6.70 20.54 -10.41
C SER A 51 -6.16 20.88 -9.03
N LEU A 52 -5.79 19.85 -8.24
CA LEU A 52 -5.19 20.02 -6.92
C LEU A 52 -3.98 20.96 -6.99
N LEU A 53 -3.03 20.71 -7.88
CA LEU A 53 -1.82 21.52 -7.99
C LEU A 53 -2.09 22.98 -8.39
N SER A 54 -3.23 23.27 -9.03
CA SER A 54 -3.62 24.62 -9.40
C SER A 54 -4.22 25.43 -8.25
N ILE A 55 -4.81 24.77 -7.26
CA ILE A 55 -5.49 25.40 -6.11
C ILE A 55 -4.62 25.46 -4.85
N LEU A 56 -3.53 24.69 -4.80
CA LEU A 56 -2.60 24.69 -3.67
C LEU A 56 -1.88 26.04 -3.53
N PRO A 57 -1.67 26.53 -2.29
CA PRO A 57 -0.82 27.67 -2.04
C PRO A 57 0.62 27.37 -2.48
N ALA A 58 1.42 28.43 -2.71
CA ALA A 58 2.82 28.28 -3.05
C ALA A 58 3.57 27.48 -1.98
N PHE A 59 4.29 26.43 -2.41
CA PHE A 59 5.09 25.61 -1.50
C PHE A 59 6.17 26.46 -0.81
N PRO A 60 6.35 26.30 0.51
CA PRO A 60 7.38 27.01 1.23
C PRO A 60 8.78 26.55 0.77
N PRO A 61 9.77 27.46 0.76
CA PRO A 61 11.15 27.11 0.45
C PRO A 61 11.76 26.27 1.59
N GLY A 62 12.92 25.68 1.31
CA GLY A 62 13.69 24.93 2.30
C GLY A 62 13.37 23.44 2.31
N ASP A 63 13.93 22.77 3.32
CA ASP A 63 13.82 21.33 3.49
C ASP A 63 12.72 20.99 4.48
N TRP A 64 11.61 20.48 3.95
CA TRP A 64 10.46 20.00 4.70
C TRP A 64 9.92 18.77 3.99
N ASN A 65 9.29 17.84 4.71
CA ASN A 65 8.67 16.66 4.10
C ASN A 65 7.22 16.47 4.56
N ASP A 66 6.75 17.27 5.51
CA ASP A 66 5.42 17.21 6.10
C ASP A 66 4.84 18.63 6.21
N GLY A 67 3.76 18.86 5.47
CA GLY A 67 3.08 20.14 5.36
C GLY A 67 1.61 20.06 5.77
N LEU A 68 1.10 21.11 6.40
CA LEU A 68 -0.32 21.31 6.70
C LEU A 68 -0.82 22.56 6.00
N ILE A 69 -1.90 22.41 5.23
CA ILE A 69 -2.68 23.51 4.68
C ILE A 69 -3.95 23.68 5.50
N ALA A 70 -4.13 24.90 5.98
CA ALA A 70 -5.24 25.31 6.83
C ALA A 70 -5.86 26.59 6.29
N ARG A 71 -7.02 26.98 6.84
CA ARG A 71 -7.62 28.29 6.56
C ARG A 71 -6.86 29.37 7.33
N ASN A 72 -6.40 30.40 6.64
CA ASN A 72 -5.82 31.56 7.30
C ASN A 72 -6.94 32.31 8.07
N PRO A 73 -6.81 32.54 9.38
CA PRO A 73 -7.86 33.19 10.17
C PRO A 73 -8.03 34.67 9.84
N GLU A 74 -7.02 35.33 9.28
CA GLU A 74 -7.05 36.77 8.94
C GLU A 74 -7.60 37.00 7.52
N THR A 75 -7.19 36.17 6.55
CA THR A 75 -7.53 36.38 5.14
C THR A 75 -8.62 35.44 4.62
N GLY A 76 -8.92 34.37 5.36
CA GLY A 76 -9.84 33.30 4.94
C GLY A 76 -9.29 32.40 3.83
N GLN A 77 -8.10 32.68 3.30
CA GLN A 77 -7.47 31.95 2.20
C GLN A 77 -6.69 30.72 2.69
N PRO A 78 -6.58 29.65 1.89
CA PRO A 78 -5.70 28.52 2.20
C PRO A 78 -4.24 28.94 2.27
N PHE A 79 -3.50 28.47 3.26
CA PHE A 79 -2.07 28.72 3.41
C PHE A 79 -1.36 27.55 4.09
N PHE A 80 -0.03 27.47 3.95
CA PHE A 80 0.79 26.56 4.75
C PHE A 80 0.85 27.02 6.20
N ALA A 81 0.04 26.41 7.07
CA ALA A 81 0.09 26.64 8.51
C ALA A 81 1.32 25.98 9.16
N ARG A 82 1.85 24.93 8.53
CA ARG A 82 3.02 24.20 8.99
C ARG A 82 3.77 23.62 7.80
N ALA A 83 5.10 23.68 7.84
CA ALA A 83 5.99 22.93 6.98
C ALA A 83 7.23 22.58 7.80
N MET A 84 7.45 21.28 8.02
CA MET A 84 8.57 20.80 8.82
C MET A 84 9.22 19.58 8.18
N ASN A 85 10.47 19.36 8.55
CA ASN A 85 11.13 18.09 8.30
C ASN A 85 10.80 17.15 9.48
N THR A 86 9.93 16.18 9.22
CA THR A 86 9.45 15.18 10.17
C THR A 86 10.20 13.87 9.94
N LYS A 87 10.68 13.24 11.02
CA LYS A 87 11.17 11.86 10.96
C LYS A 87 9.99 10.89 10.85
N LEU A 88 9.67 10.50 9.62
CA LEU A 88 8.55 9.58 9.34
C LEU A 88 8.90 8.14 9.74
N PRO A 89 7.90 7.34 10.19
CA PRO A 89 8.12 5.95 10.57
C PRO A 89 8.57 5.11 9.37
N SER A 90 9.50 4.19 9.59
CA SER A 90 10.01 3.25 8.59
C SER A 90 9.63 1.83 8.98
N VAL A 91 9.49 0.94 7.99
CA VAL A 91 9.56 -0.50 8.24
C VAL A 91 10.95 -0.80 8.82
N MET A 92 10.98 -1.51 9.94
CA MET A 92 12.20 -1.80 10.70
C MET A 92 12.73 -3.19 10.39
N ASN A 93 11.86 -4.15 10.07
CA ASN A 93 12.26 -5.52 9.76
C ASN A 93 12.90 -5.68 8.37
N THR A 94 14.11 -5.18 8.21
CA THR A 94 14.84 -5.12 6.92
C THR A 94 15.70 -6.36 6.67
N TRP A 95 15.08 -7.54 6.66
CA TRP A 95 15.80 -8.83 6.62
C TRP A 95 16.35 -9.20 5.23
N HIS A 96 15.68 -8.81 4.14
CA HIS A 96 16.13 -9.05 2.77
C HIS A 96 17.25 -8.08 2.36
N ASN A 97 18.21 -8.55 1.56
CA ASN A 97 19.41 -7.77 1.19
C ASN A 97 19.20 -6.83 -0.03
N VAL A 98 18.18 -7.07 -0.85
CA VAL A 98 17.79 -6.20 -1.96
C VAL A 98 16.91 -5.06 -1.45
N SER A 99 17.25 -3.84 -1.84
CA SER A 99 16.44 -2.64 -1.63
C SER A 99 16.39 -1.83 -2.92
N ILE A 100 15.19 -1.40 -3.32
CA ILE A 100 14.93 -0.62 -4.53
C ILE A 100 14.36 0.74 -4.13
N ASP A 101 14.80 1.81 -4.79
CA ASP A 101 14.26 3.14 -4.58
C ASP A 101 12.92 3.29 -5.33
N TYR A 102 11.95 3.97 -4.72
CA TYR A 102 10.67 4.30 -5.34
C TYR A 102 10.84 5.15 -6.62
N ALA A 103 11.93 5.91 -6.74
CA ALA A 103 12.28 6.63 -7.96
C ALA A 103 12.73 5.72 -9.11
N ASP A 104 13.17 4.50 -8.80
CA ASP A 104 13.65 3.51 -9.78
C ASP A 104 12.54 2.54 -10.24
N ILE A 105 11.29 2.77 -9.82
CA ILE A 105 10.13 2.00 -10.26
C ILE A 105 9.18 2.86 -11.09
N GLU A 106 8.52 2.22 -12.05
CA GLU A 106 7.39 2.78 -12.77
C GLU A 106 6.12 2.06 -12.29
N VAL A 107 5.18 2.86 -11.77
CA VAL A 107 3.92 2.35 -11.21
C VAL A 107 2.94 2.09 -12.34
N GLY A 108 2.52 0.83 -12.47
CA GLY A 108 1.51 0.38 -13.42
C GLY A 108 0.12 0.26 -12.78
N GLU A 109 -0.54 -0.87 -13.02
CA GLU A 109 -1.91 -1.12 -12.57
C GLU A 109 -2.03 -1.14 -11.04
N LYS A 110 -3.02 -0.42 -10.50
CA LYS A 110 -3.41 -0.53 -9.08
C LYS A 110 -4.20 -1.82 -8.88
N LEU A 111 -3.63 -2.79 -8.17
CA LEU A 111 -4.28 -4.06 -7.83
C LEU A 111 -5.23 -3.91 -6.63
N ARG A 112 -4.80 -3.16 -5.61
CA ARG A 112 -5.58 -2.77 -4.44
C ARG A 112 -4.97 -1.53 -3.80
N THR A 113 -5.62 -0.96 -2.80
CA THR A 113 -5.05 0.16 -2.06
C THR A 113 -3.68 -0.22 -1.47
N GLY A 114 -2.65 0.58 -1.77
CA GLY A 114 -1.28 0.31 -1.34
C GLY A 114 -0.58 -0.82 -2.09
N VAL A 115 -1.18 -1.41 -3.13
CA VAL A 115 -0.57 -2.50 -3.92
C VAL A 115 -0.72 -2.29 -5.42
N TYR A 116 0.40 -2.32 -6.11
CA TYR A 116 0.51 -1.92 -7.50
C TYR A 116 1.39 -2.90 -8.26
N GLU A 117 1.07 -3.15 -9.53
CA GLU A 117 2.04 -3.68 -10.47
C GLU A 117 3.11 -2.62 -10.74
N VAL A 118 4.37 -3.03 -10.79
CA VAL A 118 5.48 -2.13 -11.07
C VAL A 118 6.50 -2.78 -11.99
N THR A 119 7.13 -1.96 -12.83
CA THR A 119 8.38 -2.31 -13.52
C THR A 119 9.53 -1.64 -12.77
N VAL A 120 10.67 -2.30 -12.71
CA VAL A 120 11.86 -1.79 -12.02
C VAL A 120 12.93 -1.50 -13.06
N ALA A 121 13.53 -0.32 -13.01
CA ALA A 121 14.66 0.07 -13.86
C ALA A 121 15.97 -0.61 -13.40
N SER A 122 15.94 -1.93 -13.23
CA SER A 122 17.07 -2.74 -12.75
C SER A 122 17.09 -4.10 -13.45
N PRO A 123 18.27 -4.61 -13.84
CA PRO A 123 18.40 -5.94 -14.42
C PRO A 123 18.06 -7.08 -13.43
N LEU A 124 17.86 -6.76 -12.14
CA LEU A 124 17.41 -7.72 -11.14
C LEU A 124 15.99 -8.25 -11.42
N PHE A 125 15.18 -7.50 -12.18
CA PHE A 125 13.80 -7.84 -12.48
C PHE A 125 13.53 -7.71 -13.99
N GLU A 126 13.40 -8.85 -14.67
CA GLU A 126 13.10 -8.88 -16.11
C GLU A 126 11.59 -8.82 -16.40
N THR A 127 10.76 -8.91 -15.38
CA THR A 127 9.30 -8.99 -15.48
C THR A 127 8.62 -8.01 -14.53
N VAL A 128 7.34 -7.72 -14.81
CA VAL A 128 6.47 -7.00 -13.87
C VAL A 128 6.45 -7.70 -12.51
N VAL A 129 6.64 -6.93 -11.45
CA VAL A 129 6.54 -7.38 -10.05
C VAL A 129 5.42 -6.61 -9.34
N VAL A 130 5.10 -6.98 -8.10
CA VAL A 130 4.09 -6.29 -7.30
C VAL A 130 4.76 -5.52 -6.18
N ALA A 131 4.49 -4.23 -6.07
CA ALA A 131 4.89 -3.41 -4.94
C ALA A 131 3.73 -3.31 -3.93
N LYS A 132 4.00 -3.60 -2.66
CA LYS A 132 3.11 -3.28 -1.53
C LYS A 132 3.82 -2.29 -0.62
N PHE A 133 3.26 -1.09 -0.47
CA PHE A 133 3.88 -0.02 0.30
C PHE A 133 2.89 0.91 0.99
N ALA A 134 3.38 1.53 2.06
CA ALA A 134 2.67 2.51 2.83
C ALA A 134 2.61 3.82 2.04
N ARG A 135 1.40 4.20 1.66
CA ARG A 135 1.07 5.50 1.08
C ARG A 135 1.27 6.59 2.12
N PHE A 136 0.99 6.27 3.40
CA PHE A 136 1.08 7.20 4.53
C PHE A 136 1.70 6.58 5.78
N SER A 137 2.10 7.44 6.72
CA SER A 137 2.86 7.03 7.93
C SER A 137 2.13 6.02 8.81
N TRP A 138 0.80 6.10 8.92
CA TRP A 138 0.00 5.20 9.75
C TRP A 138 -0.08 3.76 9.20
N GLU A 139 0.25 3.55 7.92
CA GLU A 139 0.22 2.21 7.30
C GLU A 139 1.51 1.41 7.57
N ILE A 140 2.58 2.07 8.05
CA ILE A 140 3.91 1.45 8.20
C ILE A 140 3.92 0.29 9.20
N ALA A 141 3.15 0.39 10.30
CA ALA A 141 3.12 -0.67 11.31
C ALA A 141 2.56 -1.99 10.76
N TYR A 142 1.54 -1.90 9.89
CA TYR A 142 0.96 -3.07 9.21
C TYR A 142 1.98 -3.73 8.28
N LEU A 143 2.73 -2.94 7.51
CA LEU A 143 3.77 -3.47 6.63
C LEU A 143 4.99 -3.99 7.37
N ASP A 144 5.34 -3.43 8.54
CA ASP A 144 6.39 -4.00 9.38
C ASP A 144 6.00 -5.41 9.86
N ASN A 145 4.73 -5.60 10.27
CA ASN A 145 4.25 -6.90 10.67
C ASN A 145 4.21 -7.90 9.51
N GLU A 146 3.73 -7.48 8.34
CA GLU A 146 3.69 -8.34 7.15
C GLU A 146 5.09 -8.68 6.65
N THR A 147 6.04 -7.72 6.66
CA THR A 147 7.44 -7.98 6.29
C THR A 147 8.08 -9.02 7.21
N ARG A 148 7.70 -9.01 8.50
CA ARG A 148 8.12 -10.03 9.48
C ARG A 148 7.47 -11.38 9.22
N ALA A 149 6.21 -11.41 8.83
CA ALA A 149 5.56 -12.64 8.42
C ALA A 149 6.23 -13.24 7.17
N TYR A 150 6.57 -12.42 6.18
CA TYR A 150 7.33 -12.85 5.00
C TYR A 150 8.68 -13.47 5.36
N GLN A 151 9.38 -12.92 6.35
CA GLN A 151 10.62 -13.52 6.86
C GLN A 151 10.39 -14.93 7.45
N TRP A 152 9.27 -15.15 8.15
CA TRP A 152 8.98 -16.44 8.76
C TRP A 152 8.59 -17.53 7.75
N ILE A 153 8.03 -17.13 6.60
CA ILE A 153 7.51 -18.06 5.58
C ILE A 153 8.41 -18.16 4.35
N ASP A 154 9.56 -17.46 4.36
CA ASP A 154 10.51 -17.51 3.25
C ASP A 154 10.97 -18.96 2.99
N GLY A 155 10.94 -19.37 1.72
CA GLY A 155 11.24 -20.74 1.30
C GLY A 155 10.18 -21.81 1.59
N HIS A 156 8.98 -21.46 2.09
CA HIS A 156 7.94 -22.43 2.47
C HIS A 156 6.80 -22.62 1.45
N ASP A 157 6.82 -21.92 0.31
CA ASP A 157 5.78 -22.02 -0.74
C ASP A 157 4.36 -21.77 -0.18
N ILE A 158 4.23 -20.68 0.59
CA ILE A 158 2.97 -20.23 1.23
C ILE A 158 2.42 -18.97 0.57
N ALA A 159 3.31 -18.07 0.17
CA ALA A 159 3.00 -16.73 -0.30
C ALA A 159 3.82 -16.39 -1.54
N PRO A 160 3.45 -15.33 -2.29
CA PRO A 160 4.30 -14.77 -3.33
C PRO A 160 5.71 -14.51 -2.79
N ARG A 161 6.75 -14.91 -3.51
CA ARG A 161 8.15 -14.65 -3.11
C ARG A 161 8.39 -13.17 -2.81
N PHE A 162 9.00 -12.90 -1.66
CA PHE A 162 9.55 -11.60 -1.32
C PHE A 162 10.78 -11.32 -2.19
N LEU A 163 10.85 -10.15 -2.81
CA LEU A 163 11.88 -9.81 -3.80
C LEU A 163 12.85 -8.70 -3.33
N GLY A 164 12.42 -7.87 -2.39
CA GLY A 164 13.24 -6.79 -1.86
C GLY A 164 12.42 -5.73 -1.13
N HIS A 165 13.11 -4.89 -0.37
CA HIS A 165 12.49 -3.74 0.29
C HIS A 165 12.27 -2.61 -0.71
N LEU A 166 11.18 -1.87 -0.53
CA LEU A 166 10.93 -0.63 -1.25
C LEU A 166 11.26 0.55 -0.35
N THR A 167 12.12 1.42 -0.86
CA THR A 167 12.64 2.58 -0.14
C THR A 167 12.21 3.87 -0.81
N GLU A 168 12.21 4.96 -0.06
CA GLU A 168 12.13 6.31 -0.60
C GLU A 168 13.18 7.19 0.09
N ASP A 169 13.62 8.21 -0.64
CA ASP A 169 14.46 9.28 -0.09
C ASP A 169 13.63 10.18 0.84
N ASN A 170 14.08 10.35 2.08
CA ASN A 170 13.47 11.27 3.05
C ASN A 170 14.35 12.49 3.38
N GLY A 171 15.43 12.71 2.63
CA GLY A 171 16.41 13.78 2.84
C GLY A 171 17.75 13.24 3.36
N ASP A 172 17.75 12.72 4.60
CA ASP A 172 18.97 12.33 5.31
C ASP A 172 19.20 10.81 5.35
N ASP A 173 18.14 10.01 5.23
CA ASP A 173 18.19 8.55 5.32
C ASP A 173 17.27 7.89 4.28
N LYS A 174 17.58 6.64 3.91
CA LYS A 174 16.62 5.83 3.14
C LYS A 174 15.54 5.32 4.08
N ARG A 175 14.29 5.72 3.83
CA ARG A 175 13.12 5.22 4.55
C ARG A 175 12.57 4.00 3.84
N VAL A 176 12.37 2.89 4.57
CA VAL A 176 11.69 1.71 4.02
C VAL A 176 10.19 1.90 4.17
N ILE A 177 9.48 1.91 3.05
CA ILE A 177 8.04 2.14 2.99
C ILE A 177 7.24 0.89 2.65
N GLY A 178 7.89 -0.21 2.29
CA GLY A 178 7.22 -1.44 1.91
C GLY A 178 8.17 -2.43 1.26
N PHE A 179 7.65 -3.25 0.36
CA PHE A 179 8.40 -4.31 -0.30
C PHE A 179 7.88 -4.64 -1.70
N LEU A 180 8.72 -5.35 -2.46
CA LEU A 180 8.41 -5.96 -3.74
C LEU A 180 8.19 -7.46 -3.54
N MET A 181 7.22 -8.02 -4.25
CA MET A 181 6.93 -9.45 -4.28
C MET A 181 6.63 -9.93 -5.70
N GLU A 182 6.74 -11.23 -5.93
CA GLU A 182 6.45 -11.81 -7.24
C GLU A 182 5.00 -11.56 -7.66
N ARG A 183 4.81 -11.39 -8.97
CA ARG A 183 3.48 -11.30 -9.57
C ARG A 183 2.93 -12.70 -9.82
N VAL A 184 1.85 -13.06 -9.14
CA VAL A 184 1.14 -14.33 -9.38
C VAL A 184 0.23 -14.19 -10.60
N THR A 185 0.71 -14.60 -11.77
CA THR A 185 -0.02 -14.45 -13.04
C THR A 185 -1.07 -15.53 -13.23
N GLY A 186 -2.29 -15.18 -13.69
CA GLY A 186 -3.33 -16.16 -13.99
C GLY A 186 -4.00 -16.78 -12.76
N ALA A 187 -3.72 -16.25 -11.58
CA ALA A 187 -4.46 -16.55 -10.36
C ALA A 187 -5.73 -15.70 -10.26
N ARG A 188 -6.68 -16.20 -9.48
CA ARG A 188 -7.90 -15.49 -9.10
C ARG A 188 -8.09 -15.58 -7.59
N HIS A 189 -8.87 -14.68 -7.01
CA HIS A 189 -9.30 -14.86 -5.63
C HIS A 189 -10.06 -16.19 -5.45
N ALA A 190 -9.94 -16.78 -4.26
CA ALA A 190 -10.72 -17.94 -3.89
C ALA A 190 -12.22 -17.61 -3.89
N GLY A 191 -13.05 -18.63 -4.05
CA GLY A 191 -14.49 -18.50 -3.95
C GLY A 191 -15.15 -19.87 -3.82
N ALA A 192 -16.39 -19.96 -4.29
CA ALA A 192 -17.19 -21.18 -4.19
C ALA A 192 -16.87 -22.26 -5.25
N ARG A 193 -15.72 -22.18 -5.95
CA ARG A 193 -15.42 -23.18 -7.01
C ARG A 193 -15.00 -24.51 -6.38
N PRO A 194 -15.37 -25.65 -7.01
CA PRO A 194 -14.91 -26.96 -6.55
C PRO A 194 -13.38 -27.00 -6.46
N GLY A 195 -12.86 -27.44 -5.30
CA GLY A 195 -11.43 -27.55 -5.04
C GLY A 195 -10.78 -26.30 -4.41
N ASP A 196 -11.43 -25.13 -4.42
CA ASP A 196 -10.85 -23.92 -3.80
C ASP A 196 -10.67 -24.10 -2.29
N ALA A 197 -11.69 -24.60 -1.60
CA ALA A 197 -11.63 -24.84 -0.17
C ALA A 197 -10.45 -25.76 0.19
N ALA A 198 -10.28 -26.88 -0.53
CA ALA A 198 -9.18 -27.81 -0.29
C ALA A 198 -7.80 -27.19 -0.57
N ALA A 199 -7.69 -26.38 -1.63
CA ALA A 199 -6.45 -25.67 -1.94
C ALA A 199 -6.10 -24.64 -0.86
N CYS A 200 -7.07 -23.84 -0.42
CA CYS A 200 -6.90 -22.87 0.66
C CYS A 200 -6.58 -23.54 2.00
N GLN A 201 -7.24 -24.66 2.33
CA GLN A 201 -6.95 -25.46 3.53
C GLN A 201 -5.51 -25.98 3.51
N THR A 202 -5.04 -26.44 2.35
CA THR A 202 -3.66 -26.92 2.19
C THR A 202 -2.65 -25.80 2.43
N ALA A 203 -2.90 -24.61 1.87
CA ALA A 203 -2.02 -23.45 2.01
C ALA A 203 -2.03 -22.90 3.46
N LEU A 204 -3.21 -22.80 4.08
CA LEU A 204 -3.35 -22.39 5.48
C LEU A 204 -2.69 -23.42 6.43
N GLY A 205 -2.83 -24.72 6.15
CA GLY A 205 -2.17 -25.78 6.90
C GLY A 205 -0.65 -25.77 6.81
N ARG A 206 -0.07 -25.26 5.70
CA ARG A 206 1.38 -24.99 5.63
C ARG A 206 1.78 -23.88 6.59
N LEU A 207 1.02 -22.78 6.63
CA LEU A 207 1.24 -21.67 7.56
C LEU A 207 1.14 -22.12 9.02
N HIS A 208 0.09 -22.87 9.37
CA HIS A 208 -0.13 -23.35 10.74
C HIS A 208 0.96 -24.31 11.22
N ARG A 209 1.54 -25.13 10.34
CA ARG A 209 2.69 -25.99 10.68
C ARG A 209 3.95 -25.22 11.08
N LEU A 210 4.05 -23.95 10.72
CA LEU A 210 5.13 -23.05 11.16
C LEU A 210 4.82 -22.34 12.49
N GLY A 211 3.71 -22.72 13.15
CA GLY A 211 3.21 -22.05 14.35
C GLY A 211 2.81 -20.61 14.07
N ILE A 212 2.20 -20.33 12.91
CA ILE A 212 1.78 -18.99 12.51
C ILE A 212 0.27 -19.01 12.30
N ARG A 213 -0.41 -18.06 12.93
CA ARG A 213 -1.82 -17.75 12.67
C ARG A 213 -1.90 -16.62 11.65
N HIS A 214 -2.79 -16.73 10.66
CA HIS A 214 -2.96 -15.67 9.65
C HIS A 214 -3.65 -14.43 10.24
N GLY A 215 -4.72 -14.61 11.02
CA GLY A 215 -5.44 -13.52 11.68
C GLY A 215 -6.66 -13.03 10.91
N ASP A 216 -6.55 -12.86 9.59
CA ASP A 216 -7.64 -12.40 8.71
C ASP A 216 -7.88 -13.33 7.50
N VAL A 217 -8.34 -14.55 7.77
CA VAL A 217 -8.67 -15.51 6.71
C VAL A 217 -9.98 -15.09 6.03
N ASN A 218 -9.92 -14.71 4.75
CA ASN A 218 -11.07 -14.42 3.90
C ASN A 218 -10.74 -14.73 2.43
N ARG A 219 -11.75 -14.80 1.55
CA ARG A 219 -11.55 -15.20 0.14
C ARG A 219 -10.59 -14.32 -0.67
N PHE A 220 -10.45 -13.05 -0.31
CA PHE A 220 -9.58 -12.10 -1.01
C PHE A 220 -8.10 -12.29 -0.64
N ASN A 221 -7.83 -12.93 0.50
CA ASN A 221 -6.47 -13.22 0.97
C ASN A 221 -5.90 -14.56 0.44
N PHE A 222 -6.63 -15.24 -0.45
CA PHE A 222 -6.15 -16.42 -1.18
C PHE A 222 -6.18 -16.19 -2.68
N LEU A 223 -5.07 -16.48 -3.35
CA LEU A 223 -4.97 -16.52 -4.80
C LEU A 223 -4.87 -17.98 -5.26
N VAL A 224 -5.84 -18.43 -6.05
CA VAL A 224 -5.95 -19.80 -6.56
C VAL A 224 -5.53 -19.87 -8.02
N GLN A 225 -4.59 -20.76 -8.32
CA GLN A 225 -4.10 -21.06 -9.66
C GLN A 225 -3.78 -22.55 -9.80
N GLY A 226 -4.29 -23.19 -10.87
CA GLY A 226 -3.95 -24.59 -11.17
C GLY A 226 -4.25 -25.58 -10.04
N GLY A 227 -5.29 -25.31 -9.23
CA GLY A 227 -5.65 -26.14 -8.06
C GLY A 227 -4.77 -25.95 -6.84
N ARG A 228 -3.85 -24.97 -6.85
CA ARG A 228 -3.06 -24.55 -5.69
C ARG A 228 -3.50 -23.17 -5.24
N ALA A 229 -3.36 -22.90 -3.95
CA ALA A 229 -3.60 -21.58 -3.37
C ALA A 229 -2.31 -21.03 -2.77
N VAL A 230 -2.11 -19.73 -2.88
CA VAL A 230 -1.12 -18.97 -2.11
C VAL A 230 -1.84 -17.94 -1.25
N LEU A 231 -1.33 -17.70 -0.05
CA LEU A 231 -1.85 -16.70 0.88
C LEU A 231 -1.17 -15.36 0.62
N ILE A 232 -1.93 -14.29 0.79
CA ILE A 232 -1.45 -12.92 0.76
C ILE A 232 -2.02 -12.16 1.95
N ASP A 233 -1.43 -11.00 2.25
CA ASP A 233 -1.90 -10.09 3.30
C ASP A 233 -1.70 -10.59 4.73
N PHE A 234 -0.43 -10.61 5.17
CA PHE A 234 -0.03 -11.11 6.48
C PHE A 234 0.07 -9.99 7.54
N ASP A 235 -0.60 -8.86 7.36
CA ASP A 235 -0.55 -7.72 8.27
C ASP A 235 -1.08 -8.02 9.68
N THR A 236 -1.96 -9.01 9.81
CA THR A 236 -2.51 -9.53 11.07
C THR A 236 -1.84 -10.82 11.55
N ALA A 237 -0.88 -11.33 10.79
CA ALA A 237 -0.24 -12.60 11.08
C ALA A 237 0.64 -12.52 12.33
N ARG A 238 0.66 -13.61 13.10
CA ARG A 238 1.43 -13.70 14.33
C ARG A 238 1.86 -15.13 14.62
N LYS A 239 2.97 -15.28 15.34
CA LYS A 239 3.33 -16.57 15.94
C LYS A 239 2.26 -17.00 16.95
N CYS A 240 1.93 -18.28 16.93
CA CYS A 240 0.84 -18.85 17.70
C CYS A 240 1.19 -20.28 18.14
N ASP A 241 1.35 -20.46 19.44
CA ASP A 241 1.62 -21.77 20.07
C ASP A 241 0.34 -22.48 20.52
N HIS A 242 -0.82 -21.81 20.38
CA HIS A 242 -2.12 -22.34 20.80
C HIS A 242 -2.76 -23.13 19.66
N ALA A 243 -2.62 -24.46 19.69
CA ALA A 243 -3.19 -25.36 18.69
C ALA A 243 -4.71 -25.15 18.48
N ASP A 244 -5.45 -24.77 19.53
CA ASP A 244 -6.87 -24.46 19.42
C ASP A 244 -7.18 -23.20 18.61
N GLU A 245 -6.32 -22.17 18.65
CA GLU A 245 -6.52 -20.97 17.82
C GLU A 245 -6.31 -21.28 16.33
N LEU A 246 -5.26 -22.05 16.01
CA LEU A 246 -4.97 -22.49 14.64
C LEU A 246 -6.11 -23.38 14.11
N ARG A 247 -6.56 -24.34 14.91
CA ARG A 247 -7.68 -25.21 14.56
C ARG A 247 -8.96 -24.42 14.30
N ARG A 248 -9.31 -23.46 15.15
CA ARG A 248 -10.48 -22.58 14.93
C ARG A 248 -10.36 -21.78 13.64
N GLU A 249 -9.17 -21.24 13.34
CA GLU A 249 -8.93 -20.52 12.08
C GLU A 249 -9.14 -21.43 10.85
N SER A 250 -8.72 -22.70 10.92
CA SER A 250 -9.01 -23.69 9.87
C SER A 250 -10.49 -24.04 9.76
N GLU A 251 -11.19 -24.25 10.88
CA GLU A 251 -12.61 -24.60 10.93
C GLU A 251 -13.50 -23.49 10.32
N MET A 252 -13.10 -22.22 10.48
CA MET A 252 -13.84 -21.07 9.93
C MET A 252 -13.57 -20.81 8.44
N LEU A 253 -12.56 -21.43 7.84
CA LEU A 253 -12.10 -21.11 6.49
C LEU A 253 -13.20 -21.29 5.44
N GLU A 254 -13.93 -22.41 5.45
CA GLU A 254 -14.98 -22.65 4.44
C GLU A 254 -16.07 -21.58 4.47
N ALA A 255 -16.53 -21.21 5.68
CA ALA A 255 -17.51 -20.14 5.84
C ALA A 255 -16.94 -18.79 5.38
N ALA A 256 -15.67 -18.50 5.69
CA ALA A 256 -15.01 -17.26 5.29
C ALA A 256 -14.78 -17.14 3.77
N LEU A 257 -14.63 -18.27 3.06
CA LEU A 257 -14.53 -18.28 1.60
C LEU A 257 -15.87 -17.99 0.90
N LEU A 258 -16.97 -18.40 1.55
CA LEU A 258 -18.33 -18.22 1.04
C LEU A 258 -18.98 -16.90 1.48
N ASP A 259 -18.35 -16.16 2.38
CA ASP A 259 -18.89 -14.90 2.88
C ASP A 259 -19.12 -13.89 1.75
N ALA A 260 -20.35 -13.38 1.68
CA ALA A 260 -20.81 -12.41 0.70
C ALA A 260 -20.76 -10.96 1.22
N SER A 261 -20.38 -10.76 2.49
CA SER A 261 -20.38 -9.44 3.15
C SER A 261 -19.43 -8.41 2.52
N GLY A 262 -18.52 -8.84 1.64
CA GLY A 262 -17.50 -7.98 1.05
C GLY A 262 -16.35 -7.65 2.01
N ARG A 263 -16.33 -8.25 3.22
CA ARG A 263 -15.22 -8.14 4.16
C ARG A 263 -13.89 -8.52 3.49
N GLY A 264 -12.91 -7.63 3.57
CA GLY A 264 -11.59 -7.77 2.92
C GLY A 264 -11.52 -7.29 1.46
N GLY A 265 -12.66 -6.93 0.83
CA GLY A 265 -12.71 -6.45 -0.56
C GLY A 265 -12.69 -4.91 -0.72
N GLY A 266 -12.61 -4.17 0.39
CA GLY A 266 -12.75 -2.72 0.42
C GLY A 266 -11.47 -1.98 0.07
N GLY A 267 -11.23 -1.75 -1.23
CA GLY A 267 -10.37 -0.67 -1.69
C GLY A 267 -11.15 0.15 -2.70
N ILE A 268 -11.74 1.27 -2.27
CA ILE A 268 -12.56 2.11 -3.14
C ILE A 268 -11.76 2.48 -4.40
N LEU A 269 -12.24 2.00 -5.54
CA LEU A 269 -11.98 2.63 -6.83
C LEU A 269 -12.75 3.95 -6.82
N CYS A 270 -12.05 5.08 -6.77
CA CYS A 270 -12.57 6.27 -7.41
C CYS A 270 -12.72 5.93 -8.90
N ARG A 271 -13.93 5.57 -9.31
CA ARG A 271 -14.28 5.48 -10.74
C ARG A 271 -14.13 6.89 -11.31
N ALA A 272 -13.04 7.16 -12.02
CA ALA A 272 -13.05 8.23 -12.99
C ALA A 272 -14.12 7.87 -14.02
N GLY A 273 -15.17 8.71 -14.09
CA GLY A 273 -16.23 8.55 -15.08
C GLY A 273 -15.62 8.49 -16.47
N THR A 274 -16.02 7.49 -17.24
CA THR A 274 -15.82 7.46 -18.69
C THR A 274 -16.62 8.61 -19.29
N GLY A 275 -15.98 9.77 -19.46
CA GLY A 275 -16.46 10.83 -20.35
C GLY A 275 -16.26 10.35 -21.79
N GLY A 276 -17.34 9.82 -22.38
CA GLY A 276 -17.39 9.54 -23.80
C GLY A 276 -17.21 10.84 -24.59
N ALA A 277 -16.37 10.76 -25.60
CA ALA A 277 -16.30 11.76 -26.66
C ALA A 277 -17.59 11.67 -27.51
N GLU A 278 -18.33 12.76 -27.57
CA GLU A 278 -18.91 13.34 -28.79
C GLU A 278 -19.15 14.84 -28.56
#